data_AF-A0A6B9YZ74-F1
#
_entry.id   AF-A0A6B9YZ74-F1
#
_cell.length_a   1.000
_cell.length_b   1.000
_cell.length_c   1.000
_cell.angle_alpha   90.00
_cell.angle_beta   90.00
_cell.angle_gamma   90.00
#
_symmetry.space_group_name_H-M   'P 1'
#
loop_
_entity.id
_entity.type
_entity.pdbx_description
1 polymer ?
#
loop_
_entity_poly.entity_id
_entity_poly.type
_entity_poly.pdbx_seq_one_letter_code
_entity_poly.pdbx_strand_id
1 'polypeptide(L)'
;MSSHHIVREKQEPALLLLGLSNFSAELLGQLLEWSPTVITIPFVAEQLNAFEIKIDFIVSDELNEDLQSDIKLIHPQGASMIEAAMKYLMKHDYQAVNVVADDVDLQALAVFADKINVVIYTGNKKTYAVSSGFSKWKPAGEIIRILSVYLNLQFSGLSQLDEKTFITTKDGFIRLNFDGDLIFIAEDI
;
A
#
# COMPACT_ATOMS: atom_id res chain seq x y z
N MET A 1 -29.17 18.60 -11.80
CA MET A 1 -28.00 19.49 -11.97
C MET A 1 -26.78 18.59 -11.92
N SER A 2 -26.03 18.50 -13.02
CA SER A 2 -24.92 17.56 -13.15
C SER A 2 -23.72 18.08 -12.35
N SER A 3 -23.40 17.42 -11.23
CA SER A 3 -22.19 17.66 -10.47
C SER A 3 -21.00 17.19 -11.32
N HIS A 4 -20.36 18.11 -12.05
CA HIS A 4 -19.02 17.87 -12.55
C HIS A 4 -18.09 17.80 -11.33
N HIS A 5 -17.78 16.60 -10.87
CA HIS A 5 -16.62 16.39 -10.01
C HIS A 5 -15.39 16.69 -10.87
N ILE A 6 -14.81 17.88 -10.69
CA ILE A 6 -13.44 18.14 -11.16
C ILE A 6 -12.55 17.29 -10.26
N VAL A 7 -12.22 16.08 -10.70
CA VAL A 7 -11.15 15.28 -10.10
C VAL A 7 -9.88 16.10 -10.31
N ARG A 8 -9.34 16.67 -9.24
CA ARG A 8 -8.01 17.28 -9.28
C ARG A 8 -7.00 16.15 -9.42
N GLU A 9 -6.06 16.27 -10.34
CA GLU A 9 -4.97 15.30 -10.50
C GLU A 9 -4.30 15.02 -9.14
N LYS A 10 -4.02 13.74 -8.84
CA LYS A 10 -3.30 13.24 -7.64
C LYS A 10 -4.05 13.30 -6.30
N GLN A 11 -5.38 13.39 -6.29
CA GLN A 11 -6.15 13.13 -5.06
C GLN A 11 -6.19 11.65 -4.68
N GLU A 12 -6.18 10.77 -5.68
CA GLU A 12 -6.22 9.32 -5.48
C GLU A 12 -4.83 8.73 -5.23
N PRO A 13 -4.71 7.67 -4.41
CA PRO A 13 -3.44 6.99 -4.18
C PRO A 13 -2.89 6.44 -5.50
N ALA A 14 -1.58 6.56 -5.72
CA ALA A 14 -0.92 5.81 -6.78
C ALA A 14 -1.03 4.30 -6.52
N LEU A 15 -0.86 3.49 -7.56
CA LEU A 15 -0.84 2.04 -7.45
C LEU A 15 0.52 1.52 -7.91
N LEU A 16 1.30 0.99 -6.97
CA LEU A 16 2.59 0.36 -7.21
C LEU A 16 2.44 -1.17 -7.22
N LEU A 17 2.67 -1.80 -8.37
CA LEU A 17 2.52 -3.24 -8.56
C LEU A 17 3.91 -3.90 -8.65
N LEU A 18 4.27 -4.65 -7.62
CA LEU A 18 5.56 -5.33 -7.47
C LEU A 18 5.44 -6.87 -7.56
N GLY A 19 4.22 -7.39 -7.47
CA GLY A 19 3.88 -8.80 -7.67
C GLY A 19 2.37 -8.98 -7.74
N LEU A 20 1.93 -10.01 -8.44
CA LEU A 20 0.50 -10.33 -8.64
C LEU A 20 0.20 -11.82 -8.50
N SER A 21 1.20 -12.64 -8.15
CA SER A 21 1.12 -14.10 -8.28
C SER A 21 -0.03 -14.70 -7.48
N ASN A 22 -0.33 -14.14 -6.30
CA ASN A 22 -1.40 -14.58 -5.42
C ASN A 22 -2.42 -13.48 -5.10
N PHE A 23 -2.52 -12.46 -5.95
CA PHE A 23 -3.41 -11.33 -5.70
C PHE A 23 -4.77 -11.51 -6.38
N SER A 24 -5.85 -11.18 -5.66
CA SER A 24 -7.21 -11.33 -6.17
C SER A 24 -7.45 -10.36 -7.33
N ALA A 25 -7.95 -10.88 -8.46
CA ALA A 25 -8.36 -10.06 -9.59
C ALA A 25 -9.50 -9.10 -9.23
N GLU A 26 -10.39 -9.48 -8.31
CA GLU A 26 -11.45 -8.61 -7.80
C GLU A 26 -10.87 -7.43 -7.01
N LEU A 27 -9.93 -7.69 -6.09
CA LEU A 27 -9.27 -6.63 -5.33
C LEU A 27 -8.43 -5.72 -6.24
N LEU A 28 -7.75 -6.29 -7.24
CA LEU A 28 -7.04 -5.52 -8.25
C LEU A 28 -8.00 -4.60 -9.02
N GLY A 29 -9.16 -5.12 -9.43
CA GLY A 29 -10.22 -4.33 -10.06
C GLY A 29 -10.66 -3.16 -9.19
N GLN A 30 -10.96 -3.40 -7.92
CA GLN A 30 -11.35 -2.35 -6.96
C GLN A 30 -10.28 -1.26 -6.82
N LEU A 31 -9.00 -1.62 -6.82
CA LEU A 31 -7.90 -0.64 -6.78
C LEU A 31 -7.82 0.19 -8.06
N LEU A 32 -8.15 -0.40 -9.21
CA LEU A 32 -8.12 0.25 -10.52
C LEU A 32 -9.35 1.12 -10.82
N GLU A 33 -10.49 0.90 -10.15
CA GLU A 33 -11.73 1.68 -10.33
C GLU A 33 -11.54 3.18 -10.12
N TRP A 34 -10.58 3.56 -9.29
CA TRP A 34 -10.23 4.95 -9.00
C TRP A 34 -9.33 5.59 -10.06
N SER A 35 -9.02 4.87 -11.15
CA SER A 35 -8.09 5.26 -12.20
C SER A 35 -6.76 5.79 -11.63
N PRO A 36 -6.06 5.01 -10.77
CA PRO A 36 -4.83 5.45 -10.15
C PRO A 36 -3.71 5.59 -11.20
N THR A 37 -2.67 6.35 -10.86
CA THR A 37 -1.40 6.25 -11.60
C THR A 37 -0.78 4.89 -11.33
N VAL A 38 -0.62 4.07 -12.38
CA VAL A 38 -0.08 2.71 -12.28
C VAL A 38 1.43 2.74 -12.51
N ILE A 39 2.18 2.35 -11.48
CA ILE A 39 3.64 2.19 -11.49
C ILE A 39 3.95 0.70 -11.30
N THR A 40 4.87 0.15 -12.09
CA THR A 40 5.23 -1.27 -12.00
C THR A 40 6.72 -1.49 -12.24
N ILE A 41 7.16 -2.74 -12.13
CA ILE A 41 8.51 -3.22 -12.48
C ILE A 41 8.45 -4.11 -13.73
N PRO A 42 9.56 -4.28 -14.47
CA PRO A 42 9.55 -5.03 -15.74
C PRO A 42 8.93 -6.42 -15.64
N PHE A 43 9.23 -7.16 -14.57
CA PHE A 43 8.71 -8.51 -14.36
C PHE A 43 7.17 -8.57 -14.30
N VAL A 44 6.53 -7.55 -13.71
CA VAL A 44 5.08 -7.50 -13.55
C VAL A 44 4.40 -6.85 -14.75
N ALA A 45 5.13 -6.01 -15.50
CA ALA A 45 4.61 -5.30 -16.67
C ALA A 45 4.03 -6.23 -17.74
N GLU A 46 4.65 -7.39 -17.99
CA GLU A 46 4.14 -8.38 -18.95
C GLU A 46 2.76 -8.92 -18.55
N GLN A 47 2.57 -9.22 -17.26
CA GLN A 47 1.30 -9.70 -16.73
C GLN A 47 0.21 -8.63 -16.86
N LEU A 48 0.53 -7.39 -16.52
CA LEU A 48 -0.38 -6.25 -16.66
C LEU A 48 -0.78 -6.01 -18.11
N ASN A 49 0.16 -6.14 -19.03
CA ASN A 49 -0.10 -6.03 -20.45
C ASN A 49 -1.08 -7.11 -20.93
N ALA A 50 -0.90 -8.36 -20.49
CA ALA A 50 -1.81 -9.46 -20.80
C ALA A 50 -3.22 -9.26 -20.21
N PHE A 51 -3.35 -8.52 -19.11
CA PHE A 51 -4.62 -8.14 -18.51
C PHE A 51 -5.22 -6.86 -19.10
N GLU A 52 -4.59 -6.29 -20.14
CA GLU A 52 -4.97 -5.01 -20.76
C GLU A 52 -5.04 -3.85 -19.74
N ILE A 53 -4.26 -3.95 -18.66
CA ILE A 53 -4.16 -2.90 -17.66
C ILE A 53 -3.15 -1.86 -18.16
N LYS A 54 -3.59 -0.60 -18.23
CA LYS A 54 -2.73 0.52 -18.64
C LYS A 54 -1.60 0.72 -17.63
N ILE A 55 -0.37 0.77 -18.12
CA ILE A 55 0.82 1.10 -17.33
C ILE A 55 1.22 2.55 -17.61
N ASP A 56 1.34 3.38 -16.57
CA ASP A 56 1.80 4.78 -16.73
C ASP A 56 3.32 4.87 -16.59
N PHE A 57 3.90 4.12 -15.63
CA PHE A 57 5.33 4.13 -15.34
C PHE A 57 5.91 2.74 -15.11
N ILE A 58 7.13 2.52 -15.60
CA ILE A 58 7.96 1.35 -15.27
C ILE A 58 9.24 1.83 -14.58
N VAL A 59 9.55 1.22 -13.44
CA VAL A 59 10.81 1.43 -12.75
C VAL A 59 11.87 0.50 -13.33
N SER A 60 12.71 1.04 -14.22
CA SER A 60 13.72 0.30 -14.97
C SER A 60 14.72 1.26 -15.60
N ASP A 61 15.92 0.77 -15.91
CA ASP A 61 16.89 1.50 -16.74
C ASP A 61 16.58 1.38 -18.24
N GLU A 62 15.93 0.28 -18.65
CA GLU A 62 15.59 -0.02 -20.03
C GLU A 62 14.09 -0.30 -20.17
N LEU A 63 13.48 0.16 -21.27
CA LEU A 63 12.11 -0.16 -21.64
C LEU A 63 12.11 -1.31 -22.64
N ASN A 64 11.29 -2.32 -22.41
CA ASN A 64 11.01 -3.32 -23.44
C ASN A 64 10.05 -2.69 -24.47
N GLU A 65 10.51 -2.56 -25.72
CA GLU A 65 9.75 -1.94 -26.82
C GLU A 65 8.48 -2.72 -27.19
N ASP A 66 8.38 -4.00 -26.81
CA ASP A 66 7.20 -4.84 -27.05
C ASP A 66 6.03 -4.54 -26.07
N LEU A 67 6.24 -3.65 -25.09
CA LEU A 67 5.20 -3.22 -24.15
C LEU A 67 4.29 -2.13 -24.76
N GLN A 68 3.26 -1.73 -24.00
CA GLN A 68 2.29 -0.71 -24.41
C GLN A 68 2.96 0.61 -24.82
N SER A 69 2.34 1.34 -25.75
CA SER A 69 2.75 2.70 -26.09
C SER A 69 2.57 3.67 -24.92
N ASP A 70 3.40 4.71 -24.85
CA ASP A 70 3.32 5.82 -23.88
C ASP A 70 3.71 5.52 -22.41
N ILE A 71 4.34 4.37 -22.15
CA ILE A 71 4.93 4.08 -20.83
C ILE A 71 6.13 4.99 -20.58
N LYS A 72 6.18 5.61 -19.40
CA LYS A 72 7.32 6.43 -18.95
C LYS A 72 8.26 5.63 -18.06
N LEU A 73 9.55 5.96 -18.10
CA LEU A 73 10.55 5.33 -17.24
C LEU A 73 10.80 6.11 -15.96
N ILE A 74 10.95 5.37 -14.86
CA ILE A 74 11.54 5.85 -13.61
C ILE A 74 12.90 5.15 -13.47
N HIS A 75 13.98 5.87 -13.72
CA HIS A 75 15.33 5.34 -13.61
C HIS A 75 15.73 5.17 -12.13
N PRO A 76 16.11 3.95 -11.68
CA PRO A 76 16.49 3.71 -10.29
C PRO A 76 17.74 4.48 -9.83
N GLN A 77 18.68 4.75 -10.74
CA GLN A 77 19.92 5.49 -10.46
C GLN A 77 20.69 4.93 -9.24
N GLY A 78 20.78 3.60 -9.14
CA GLY A 78 21.47 2.90 -8.04
C GLY A 78 20.64 2.69 -6.77
N ALA A 79 19.39 3.16 -6.73
CA ALA A 79 18.42 2.83 -5.69
C ALA A 79 17.72 1.49 -5.96
N SER A 80 17.07 0.92 -4.94
CA SER A 80 16.14 -0.18 -5.15
C SER A 80 14.91 0.27 -5.96
N MET A 81 14.21 -0.67 -6.62
CA MET A 81 12.99 -0.35 -7.40
C MET A 81 11.90 0.31 -6.54
N ILE A 82 11.72 -0.19 -5.30
CA ILE A 82 10.78 0.39 -4.34
C ILE A 82 11.19 1.82 -3.99
N GLU A 83 12.46 2.02 -3.62
CA GLU A 83 12.96 3.34 -3.26
C GLU A 83 12.83 4.34 -4.41
N ALA A 84 13.12 3.92 -5.65
CA ALA A 84 12.98 4.77 -6.83
C ALA A 84 11.53 5.17 -7.08
N ALA A 85 10.58 4.23 -6.99
CA ALA A 85 9.15 4.52 -7.10
C ALA A 85 8.69 5.49 -6.01
N MET A 86 9.06 5.24 -4.76
CA MET A 86 8.68 6.08 -3.62
C MET A 86 9.26 7.50 -3.74
N LYS A 87 10.54 7.63 -4.12
CA LYS A 87 11.17 8.93 -4.39
C LYS A 87 10.48 9.68 -5.51
N TYR A 88 10.09 8.99 -6.58
CA TYR A 88 9.33 9.60 -7.68
C TYR A 88 7.97 10.11 -7.17
N LEU A 89 7.20 9.28 -6.48
CA LEU A 89 5.89 9.66 -5.93
C LEU A 89 5.97 10.90 -5.03
N MET A 90 6.92 10.93 -4.09
CA MET A 90 7.10 12.09 -3.20
C MET A 90 7.54 13.34 -3.96
N LYS A 91 8.48 13.22 -4.91
CA LYS A 91 8.92 14.36 -5.74
C LYS A 91 7.77 14.95 -6.57
N HIS A 92 6.77 14.15 -6.88
CA HIS A 92 5.60 14.53 -7.64
C HIS A 92 4.35 14.75 -6.76
N ASP A 93 4.52 14.98 -5.45
CA ASP A 93 3.48 15.37 -4.49
C ASP A 93 2.32 14.36 -4.29
N TYR A 94 2.55 13.07 -4.61
CA TYR A 94 1.58 12.03 -4.25
C TYR A 94 1.49 11.89 -2.73
N GLN A 95 0.25 11.94 -2.22
CA GLN A 95 -0.01 11.88 -0.78
C GLN A 95 -0.14 10.44 -0.26
N ALA A 96 -0.45 9.50 -1.16
CA ALA A 96 -0.68 8.11 -0.81
C ALA A 96 -0.32 7.16 -1.95
N VAL A 97 -0.02 5.92 -1.59
CA VAL A 97 0.23 4.82 -2.52
C VAL A 97 -0.29 3.50 -1.96
N ASN A 98 -1.00 2.75 -2.81
CA ASN A 98 -1.29 1.35 -2.60
C ASN A 98 -0.18 0.53 -3.25
N VAL A 99 0.43 -0.39 -2.51
CA VAL A 99 1.49 -1.27 -2.98
C VAL A 99 0.95 -2.69 -3.00
N VAL A 100 0.98 -3.37 -4.15
CA VAL A 100 0.66 -4.81 -4.23
C VAL A 100 1.96 -5.57 -4.44
N ALA A 101 2.24 -6.53 -3.57
CA ALA A 101 3.46 -7.32 -3.64
C ALA A 101 3.21 -8.75 -3.12
N ASP A 102 3.91 -9.71 -3.72
CA ASP A 102 3.87 -11.12 -3.27
C ASP A 102 4.59 -11.30 -1.92
N ASP A 103 5.62 -10.49 -1.67
CA ASP A 103 6.30 -10.33 -0.39
C ASP A 103 6.83 -8.90 -0.26
N VAL A 104 6.99 -8.39 0.96
CA VAL A 104 7.42 -7.00 1.17
C VAL A 104 8.42 -6.86 2.31
N ASP A 105 9.53 -6.17 2.02
CA ASP A 105 10.42 -5.68 3.05
C ASP A 105 9.81 -4.42 3.69
N LEU A 106 9.14 -4.59 4.83
CA LEU A 106 8.55 -3.48 5.58
C LEU A 106 9.59 -2.44 6.01
N GLN A 107 10.86 -2.81 6.21
CA GLN A 107 11.91 -1.85 6.59
C GLN A 107 12.23 -0.91 5.43
N ALA A 108 12.24 -1.43 4.20
CA ALA A 108 12.43 -0.62 3.01
C ALA A 108 11.31 0.42 2.82
N LEU A 109 10.09 0.12 3.29
CA LEU A 109 8.96 1.06 3.25
C LEU A 109 8.83 1.95 4.49
N ALA A 110 9.33 1.50 5.65
CA ALA A 110 9.25 2.21 6.92
C ALA A 110 9.84 3.63 6.84
N VAL A 111 10.92 3.81 6.10
CA VAL A 111 11.61 5.11 5.93
C VAL A 111 10.79 6.16 5.16
N PHE A 112 9.68 5.75 4.55
CA PHE A 112 8.75 6.61 3.82
C PHE A 112 7.40 6.77 4.54
N ALA A 113 7.11 5.94 5.55
CA ALA A 113 5.80 5.86 6.17
C ALA A 113 5.37 7.14 6.93
N ASP A 114 6.33 8.01 7.25
CA ASP A 114 6.14 9.34 7.84
C ASP A 114 5.92 10.46 6.80
N LYS A 115 6.24 10.20 5.53
CA LYS A 115 6.24 11.19 4.43
C LYS A 115 5.11 10.99 3.43
N ILE A 116 4.67 9.76 3.25
CA ILE A 116 3.60 9.38 2.32
C ILE A 116 2.79 8.24 2.94
N ASN A 117 1.47 8.28 2.77
CA ASN A 117 0.62 7.21 3.28
C ASN A 117 0.79 5.95 2.42
N VAL A 118 1.26 4.86 3.03
CA VAL A 118 1.52 3.60 2.34
C VAL A 118 0.57 2.53 2.85
N VAL A 119 -0.18 1.93 1.92
CA VAL A 119 -1.02 0.76 2.19
C VAL A 119 -0.51 -0.39 1.34
N ILE A 120 -0.15 -1.49 1.98
CA ILE A 120 0.49 -2.64 1.33
C ILE A 120 -0.47 -3.81 1.32
N TYR A 121 -0.60 -4.44 0.17
CA TYR A 121 -1.44 -5.60 -0.07
C TYR A 121 -0.54 -6.80 -0.38
N THR A 122 -0.66 -7.83 0.45
CA THR A 122 0.07 -9.10 0.28
C THR A 122 -0.91 -10.25 0.50
N GLY A 123 -1.27 -10.94 -0.58
CA GLY A 123 -2.36 -11.92 -0.57
C GLY A 123 -3.68 -11.28 -0.12
N ASN A 124 -4.27 -11.82 0.95
CA ASN A 124 -5.52 -11.34 1.55
C ASN A 124 -5.30 -10.41 2.76
N LYS A 125 -4.13 -9.78 2.88
CA LYS A 125 -3.81 -8.89 4.00
C LYS A 125 -3.53 -7.49 3.52
N LYS A 126 -4.00 -6.53 4.31
CA LYS A 126 -3.68 -5.11 4.18
C LYS A 126 -2.81 -4.66 5.34
N THR A 127 -1.61 -4.19 5.05
CA THR A 127 -0.64 -3.68 6.02
C THR A 127 -0.46 -2.18 5.85
N TYR A 128 -0.42 -1.43 6.95
CA TYR A 128 -0.19 0.02 6.91
C TYR A 128 0.41 0.51 8.23
N ALA A 129 1.14 1.61 8.17
CA ALA A 129 1.71 2.24 9.36
C ALA A 129 0.66 3.06 10.10
N VAL A 130 0.72 3.04 11.43
CA VAL A 130 -0.14 3.84 12.32
C VAL A 130 0.72 4.51 13.38
N SER A 131 0.34 5.72 13.77
CA SER A 131 0.96 6.46 14.87
C SER A 131 0.25 6.22 16.20
N SER A 132 0.93 6.53 17.30
CA SER A 132 0.35 6.47 18.64
C SER A 132 -0.90 7.35 18.74
N GLY A 133 -1.96 6.85 19.38
CA GLY A 133 -3.28 7.47 19.38
C GLY A 133 -4.20 7.02 18.24
N PHE A 134 -3.77 6.05 17.43
CA PHE A 134 -4.57 5.46 16.36
C PHE A 134 -5.94 4.99 16.88
N SER A 135 -7.00 5.29 16.12
CA SER A 135 -8.36 4.90 16.42
C SER A 135 -9.12 4.56 15.15
N LYS A 136 -9.74 3.38 15.09
CA LYS A 136 -10.51 2.92 13.91
C LYS A 136 -11.71 2.10 14.35
N TRP A 137 -12.85 2.30 13.69
CA TRP A 137 -14.04 1.47 13.94
C TRP A 137 -13.86 0.12 13.26
N LYS A 138 -14.17 -0.96 13.98
CA LYS A 138 -14.13 -2.34 13.49
C LYS A 138 -15.30 -3.16 14.05
N PRO A 139 -15.84 -4.12 13.28
CA PRO A 139 -16.77 -5.11 13.81
C PRO A 139 -16.07 -6.07 14.77
N ALA A 140 -16.83 -6.80 15.58
CA ALA A 140 -16.34 -7.85 16.48
C ALA A 140 -15.77 -9.05 15.69
N GLY A 141 -14.73 -9.69 16.23
CA GLY A 141 -14.13 -10.90 15.67
C GLY A 141 -13.07 -10.68 14.59
N GLU A 142 -12.69 -9.43 14.30
CA GLU A 142 -11.65 -9.09 13.33
C GLU A 142 -10.25 -9.28 13.92
N ILE A 143 -9.32 -9.81 13.10
CA ILE A 143 -7.93 -9.99 13.50
C ILE A 143 -7.09 -8.78 13.11
N ILE A 144 -6.35 -8.25 14.08
CA ILE A 144 -5.35 -7.19 13.90
C ILE A 144 -3.98 -7.76 14.29
N ARG A 145 -2.99 -7.62 13.41
CA ARG A 145 -1.62 -8.09 13.66
C ARG A 145 -0.67 -6.91 13.73
N ILE A 146 0.14 -6.81 14.78
CA ILE A 146 1.21 -5.81 14.87
C ILE A 146 2.50 -6.45 14.36
N LEU A 147 3.07 -5.87 13.30
CA LEU A 147 4.24 -6.44 12.60
C LEU A 147 5.57 -5.84 13.07
N SER A 148 5.52 -4.68 13.74
CA SER A 148 6.68 -3.98 14.31
C SER A 148 6.93 -4.33 15.77
N VAL A 149 8.15 -4.08 16.23
CA VAL A 149 8.44 -4.01 17.68
C VAL A 149 7.74 -2.77 18.25
N TYR A 150 7.14 -2.91 19.42
CA TYR A 150 6.45 -1.84 20.13
C TYR A 150 6.90 -1.79 21.59
N LEU A 151 6.82 -0.60 22.19
CA LEU A 151 7.10 -0.37 23.61
C LEU A 151 5.86 0.23 24.28
N ASN A 152 5.56 -0.21 25.50
CA ASN A 152 4.46 0.31 26.32
C ASN A 152 3.10 0.35 25.61
N LEU A 153 2.80 -0.67 24.80
CA LEU A 153 1.55 -0.75 24.06
C LEU A 153 0.35 -0.82 25.01
N GLN A 154 -0.54 0.17 24.88
CA GLN A 154 -1.86 0.23 25.49
C GLN A 154 -2.91 0.13 24.40
N PHE A 155 -3.91 -0.72 24.60
CA PHE A 155 -4.98 -0.92 23.62
C PHE A 155 -6.36 -0.96 24.27
N SER A 156 -7.39 -0.65 23.48
CA SER A 156 -8.79 -0.78 23.89
C SER A 156 -9.64 -1.33 22.74
N GLY A 157 -10.72 -2.03 23.08
CA GLY A 157 -11.59 -2.70 22.08
C GLY A 157 -11.03 -4.01 21.54
N LEU A 158 -9.80 -4.36 21.93
CA LEU A 158 -9.07 -5.55 21.49
C LEU A 158 -8.81 -6.51 22.65
N SER A 159 -8.67 -7.80 22.34
CA SER A 159 -8.09 -8.82 23.20
C SER A 159 -6.84 -9.38 22.53
N GLN A 160 -5.79 -9.62 23.30
CA GLN A 160 -4.56 -10.21 22.78
C GLN A 160 -4.73 -11.73 22.66
N LEU A 161 -4.33 -12.30 21.52
CA LEU A 161 -4.30 -13.74 21.28
C LEU A 161 -2.87 -14.29 21.44
N ASP A 162 -1.88 -13.56 20.93
CA ASP A 162 -0.46 -13.85 21.07
C ASP A 162 0.37 -12.54 21.06
N GLU A 163 1.70 -12.63 21.05
CA GLU A 163 2.59 -11.46 21.08
C GLU A 163 2.30 -10.41 20.00
N LYS A 164 1.81 -10.83 18.83
CA LYS A 164 1.58 -9.96 17.67
C LYS A 164 0.12 -9.91 17.22
N THR A 165 -0.71 -10.85 17.63
CA THR A 165 -2.09 -11.00 17.15
C THR A 165 -3.10 -10.57 18.18
N PHE A 166 -4.07 -9.77 17.75
CA PHE A 166 -5.17 -9.24 18.55
C PHE A 166 -6.49 -9.50 17.83
N ILE A 167 -7.57 -9.58 18.58
CA ILE A 167 -8.93 -9.74 18.06
C ILE A 167 -9.85 -8.64 18.60
N THR A 168 -10.74 -8.12 17.76
CA THR A 168 -11.76 -7.16 18.20
C THR A 168 -12.81 -7.85 19.06
N THR A 169 -13.09 -7.26 20.22
CA THR A 169 -13.95 -7.87 21.24
C THR A 169 -15.44 -7.62 21.02
N LYS A 170 -15.77 -6.50 20.37
CA LYS A 170 -17.13 -6.07 20.06
C LYS A 170 -17.09 -5.03 18.95
N ASP A 171 -18.24 -4.78 18.33
CA ASP A 171 -18.40 -3.68 17.38
C ASP A 171 -18.06 -2.35 18.06
N GLY A 172 -17.13 -1.60 17.47
CA GLY A 172 -16.74 -0.31 18.03
C GLY A 172 -15.35 0.15 17.61
N PHE A 173 -14.88 1.20 18.28
CA PHE A 173 -13.54 1.72 18.04
C PHE A 173 -12.49 0.89 18.77
N ILE A 174 -11.49 0.45 18.02
CA ILE A 174 -10.20 0.04 18.59
C ILE A 174 -9.32 1.27 18.76
N ARG A 175 -8.44 1.25 19.78
CA ARG A 175 -7.42 2.28 19.97
C ARG A 175 -6.08 1.65 20.31
N LEU A 176 -5.00 2.24 19.80
CA LEU A 176 -3.63 1.85 20.09
C LEU A 176 -2.83 3.08 20.52
N ASN A 177 -2.17 3.00 21.67
CA ASN A 177 -1.17 3.97 22.13
C ASN A 177 0.11 3.21 22.48
N PHE A 178 1.25 3.76 22.10
CA PHE A 178 2.56 3.15 22.30
C PHE A 178 3.64 4.23 22.28
N ASP A 179 4.85 3.87 22.72
CA ASP A 179 6.02 4.73 22.61
C ASP A 179 6.69 4.56 21.23
N GLY A 180 7.14 5.67 20.64
CA GLY A 180 7.74 5.71 19.31
C GLY A 180 6.82 6.36 18.26
N ASP A 181 7.34 6.49 17.03
CA ASP A 181 6.69 7.29 15.99
C ASP A 181 5.56 6.53 15.28
N LEU A 182 5.84 5.29 14.87
CA LEU A 182 4.91 4.45 14.13
C LEU A 182 5.12 2.96 14.37
N ILE A 183 4.06 2.18 14.17
CA ILE A 183 4.11 0.72 14.06
C ILE A 183 3.34 0.29 12.82
N PHE A 184 3.72 -0.84 12.23
CA PHE A 184 2.95 -1.47 11.17
C PHE A 184 1.90 -2.41 11.75
N ILE A 185 0.66 -2.25 11.29
CA ILE A 185 -0.43 -3.19 11.56
C ILE A 185 -0.94 -3.82 10.28
N ALA A 186 -1.40 -5.07 10.36
CA ALA A 186 -2.02 -5.80 9.28
C ALA A 186 -3.42 -6.29 9.67
N GLU A 187 -4.32 -6.24 8.69
CA GLU A 187 -5.71 -6.69 8.77
C GLU A 187 -5.97 -7.67 7.64
N ASP A 188 -6.88 -8.62 7.85
CA ASP A 188 -7.40 -9.45 6.77
C ASP A 188 -8.40 -8.63 5.91
N ILE A 189 -8.48 -8.92 4.61
CA ILE A 189 -9.35 -8.27 3.61
C ILE A 189 -10.43 -9.25 3.16
#